data_AF-A0A2S7X6Q4-F1
#
_entry.id   AF-A0A2S7X6Q4-F1
#
_cell.length_a   1.000
_cell.length_b   1.000
_cell.length_c   1.000
_cell.angle_alpha   90.00
_cell.angle_beta   90.00
_cell.angle_gamma   90.00
#
_symmetry.space_group_name_H-M   'P 1'
#
loop_
_entity.id
_entity.type
_entity.pdbx_description
1 polymer ?
#
loop_
_entity_poly.entity_id
_entity_poly.type
_entity_poly.pdbx_seq_one_letter_code
_entity_poly.pdbx_strand_id
1 'polypeptide(L)'
;MTTHTPPSSYILKGLIDISVPNSISWQPQTMGWKILFFLLAALTVFLIYRAVKHYHANRYRRQALQALDVINSERPYQAICELFHLIKSVAIYLDPKNASKSGDDLLLFLISTKTNNCIHFHSVLTKRAFNEIWQPEAECTLVPEQVLVLINQFKGWITHHSVVNDTQNNDGVKNND
;
A
#
# COMPACT_ATOMS: atom_id res chain seq x y z
N MET A 1 -1.73 -34.91 -80.65
CA MET A 1 -1.41 -34.26 -79.36
C MET A 1 0.03 -34.61 -79.03
N THR A 2 0.97 -33.66 -79.15
CA THR A 2 2.41 -33.89 -78.96
C THR A 2 2.78 -33.68 -77.49
N THR A 3 3.04 -34.77 -76.78
CA THR A 3 3.60 -34.76 -75.42
C THR A 3 5.08 -34.42 -75.51
N HIS A 4 5.47 -33.21 -75.06
CA HIS A 4 6.86 -32.83 -74.92
C HIS A 4 7.42 -33.45 -73.64
N THR A 5 8.16 -34.53 -73.78
CA THR A 5 9.00 -35.06 -72.69
C THR A 5 10.09 -34.04 -72.40
N PRO A 6 10.22 -33.54 -71.16
CA PRO A 6 11.31 -32.64 -70.83
C PRO A 6 12.65 -33.34 -71.09
N PRO A 7 13.67 -32.63 -71.60
CA PRO A 7 14.97 -33.23 -71.86
C PRO A 7 15.54 -33.75 -70.55
N SER A 8 15.80 -35.05 -70.49
CA SER A 8 16.47 -35.71 -69.37
C SER A 8 17.94 -35.28 -69.34
N SER A 9 18.19 -34.05 -68.92
CA SER A 9 19.53 -33.51 -68.73
C SER A 9 20.18 -34.26 -67.57
N TYR A 10 21.30 -34.92 -67.87
CA TYR A 10 22.14 -35.65 -66.90
C TYR A 10 22.56 -34.81 -65.69
N ILE A 11 22.42 -33.48 -65.78
CA ILE A 11 22.69 -32.48 -64.73
C ILE A 11 21.84 -32.75 -63.47
N LEU A 12 20.61 -33.27 -63.62
CA LEU A 12 19.72 -33.53 -62.48
C LEU A 12 19.89 -34.91 -61.85
N LYS A 13 20.70 -35.80 -62.44
CA LYS A 13 20.82 -37.21 -62.03
C LYS A 13 21.68 -37.42 -60.76
N GLY A 14 22.16 -36.34 -60.16
CA GLY A 14 22.98 -36.35 -58.94
C GLY A 14 22.42 -35.53 -57.78
N LEU A 15 21.21 -34.97 -57.90
CA LEU A 15 20.56 -34.33 -56.76
C LEU A 15 20.08 -35.42 -55.80
N ILE A 16 20.90 -35.69 -54.80
CA ILE A 16 20.52 -36.46 -53.62
C ILE A 16 19.47 -35.62 -52.88
N ASP A 17 18.24 -36.14 -52.80
CA ASP A 17 17.19 -35.56 -51.99
C ASP A 17 17.63 -35.64 -50.52
N ILE A 18 18.07 -34.50 -49.99
CA ILE A 18 18.50 -34.35 -48.60
C ILE A 18 17.25 -34.45 -47.74
N SER A 19 17.09 -35.57 -47.05
CA SER A 19 16.04 -35.76 -46.05
C SER A 19 16.07 -34.58 -45.08
N VAL A 20 15.02 -33.75 -45.10
CA VAL A 20 14.87 -32.65 -44.16
C VAL A 20 15.02 -33.21 -42.75
N PRO A 21 15.95 -32.69 -41.92
CA PRO A 21 16.15 -33.22 -40.59
C PRO A 21 14.84 -33.12 -39.83
N ASN A 22 14.49 -34.18 -39.11
CA ASN A 22 13.32 -34.19 -38.23
C ASN A 22 13.28 -32.88 -37.43
N SER A 23 12.13 -32.20 -37.46
CA SER A 23 11.95 -30.91 -36.81
C SER A 23 12.45 -30.99 -35.38
N ILE A 24 13.50 -30.23 -35.07
CA ILE A 24 14.08 -30.16 -33.74
C ILE A 24 12.94 -29.74 -32.81
N SER A 25 12.61 -30.58 -31.83
CA SER A 25 11.59 -30.23 -30.84
C SER A 25 12.01 -28.93 -30.17
N TRP A 26 11.28 -27.85 -30.49
CA TRP A 26 11.42 -26.54 -29.88
C TRP A 26 10.98 -26.52 -28.40
N GLN A 27 10.56 -27.67 -27.87
CA GLN A 27 10.35 -27.85 -26.45
C GLN A 27 11.69 -28.21 -25.79
N PRO A 28 12.29 -27.29 -25.01
CA PRO A 28 13.49 -27.59 -24.27
C PRO A 28 13.20 -28.72 -23.28
N GLN A 29 13.75 -29.91 -23.55
CA GLN A 29 13.68 -31.08 -22.68
C GLN A 29 14.67 -30.94 -21.51
N THR A 30 14.66 -29.78 -20.86
CA THR A 30 15.50 -29.50 -19.70
C THR A 30 14.62 -29.20 -18.50
N MET A 31 14.92 -29.84 -17.37
CA MET A 31 14.27 -29.62 -16.07
C MET A 31 14.24 -28.14 -15.65
N GLY A 32 15.07 -27.29 -16.28
CA GLY A 32 15.15 -25.86 -16.06
C GLY A 32 13.82 -25.12 -16.18
N TRP A 33 12.91 -25.50 -17.09
CA TRP A 33 11.59 -24.86 -17.18
C TRP A 33 10.67 -25.19 -16.03
N LYS A 34 10.77 -26.41 -15.49
CA LYS A 34 10.03 -26.79 -14.28
C LYS A 34 10.54 -25.97 -13.10
N ILE A 35 11.86 -25.86 -12.95
CA ILE A 35 12.50 -25.06 -11.90
C ILE A 35 12.11 -23.57 -12.05
N LEU A 36 12.13 -23.03 -13.26
CA LEU A 36 11.71 -21.66 -13.56
C LEU A 36 10.24 -21.44 -13.20
N PHE A 37 9.36 -22.37 -13.56
CA PHE A 37 7.94 -22.28 -13.22
C PHE A 37 7.72 -22.33 -11.70
N PHE A 38 8.42 -23.21 -10.99
CA PHE A 38 8.37 -23.27 -9.52
C PHE A 38 8.87 -21.97 -8.89
N LEU A 39 9.98 -21.41 -9.39
CA LEU A 39 10.53 -20.15 -8.91
C LEU A 39 9.55 -18.98 -9.15
N LEU A 40 8.97 -18.91 -10.35
CA LEU A 40 7.99 -17.91 -10.71
C LEU A 40 6.73 -18.04 -9.83
N ALA A 41 6.22 -19.25 -9.65
CA ALA A 41 5.07 -19.52 -8.80
C ALA A 41 5.33 -19.12 -7.34
N ALA A 42 6.50 -19.46 -6.79
CA ALA A 42 6.89 -19.06 -5.44
C ALA A 42 6.97 -17.53 -5.30
N LEU A 43 7.53 -16.84 -6.29
CA LEU A 43 7.58 -15.38 -6.33
C LEU A 43 6.18 -14.77 -6.42
N THR A 44 5.29 -15.33 -7.25
CA THR A 44 3.90 -14.89 -7.35
C THR A 44 3.18 -15.06 -6.02
N VAL A 45 3.30 -16.21 -5.36
CA VAL A 45 2.69 -16.46 -4.04
C VAL A 45 3.24 -15.47 -3.00
N PHE A 46 4.55 -15.22 -3.00
CA PHE A 46 5.18 -14.25 -2.11
C PHE A 46 4.65 -12.83 -2.34
N LEU A 47 4.52 -12.40 -3.60
CA LEU A 47 3.96 -11.09 -3.95
C LEU A 47 2.48 -10.98 -3.53
N ILE A 48 1.68 -12.02 -3.77
CA ILE A 48 0.27 -12.06 -3.34
C ILE A 48 0.18 -11.98 -1.81
N TYR A 49 0.97 -12.78 -1.09
CA TYR A 49 1.00 -12.73 0.38
C TYR A 49 1.34 -11.33 0.90
N ARG A 50 2.37 -10.70 0.32
CA ARG A 50 2.76 -9.34 0.68
C ARG A 50 1.66 -8.33 0.37
N ALA A 51 1.03 -8.43 -0.80
CA ALA A 51 -0.08 -7.57 -1.20
C ALA A 51 -1.30 -7.72 -0.28
N VAL A 52 -1.66 -8.96 0.09
CA VAL A 52 -2.74 -9.25 1.04
C VAL A 52 -2.41 -8.67 2.41
N LYS A 53 -1.20 -8.88 2.92
CA LYS A 53 -0.76 -8.29 4.20
C LYS A 53 -0.86 -6.76 4.16
N HIS A 54 -0.40 -6.13 3.08
CA HIS A 54 -0.55 -4.69 2.88
C HIS A 54 -2.02 -4.24 2.77
N TYR A 55 -2.86 -5.03 2.11
CA TYR A 55 -4.29 -4.76 1.97
C TYR A 55 -4.99 -4.77 3.33
N HIS A 56 -4.76 -5.81 4.14
CA HIS A 56 -5.30 -5.91 5.49
C HIS A 56 -4.78 -4.78 6.38
N ALA A 57 -3.48 -4.48 6.31
CA ALA A 57 -2.89 -3.36 7.04
C ALA A 57 -3.49 -2.00 6.62
N ASN A 58 -3.99 -1.85 5.39
CA ASN A 58 -4.60 -0.60 4.93
C ASN A 58 -6.12 -0.52 5.13
N ARG A 59 -6.77 -1.56 5.68
CA ARG A 59 -8.21 -1.57 5.90
C ARG A 59 -8.65 -0.45 6.84
N TYR A 60 -7.95 -0.25 7.95
CA TYR A 60 -8.27 0.82 8.90
C TYR A 60 -8.11 2.21 8.26
N ARG A 61 -7.08 2.41 7.41
CA ARG A 61 -6.88 3.68 6.69
C ARG A 61 -8.09 4.01 5.81
N ARG A 62 -8.59 3.03 5.06
CA ARG A 62 -9.77 3.22 4.20
C ARG A 62 -11.02 3.58 5.01
N GLN A 63 -11.27 2.88 6.10
CA GLN A 63 -12.41 3.16 6.98
C GLN A 63 -12.30 4.55 7.61
N ALA A 64 -11.11 4.93 8.09
CA ALA A 64 -10.89 6.24 8.67
C ALA A 64 -11.04 7.36 7.64
N LEU A 65 -10.51 7.19 6.41
CA LEU A 65 -10.68 8.18 5.34
C LEU A 65 -12.14 8.36 4.93
N GLN A 66 -12.89 7.25 4.80
CA GLN A 66 -14.34 7.30 4.52
C GLN A 66 -15.09 8.03 5.64
N ALA A 67 -14.74 7.79 6.90
CA ALA A 67 -15.36 8.49 8.02
C ALA A 67 -15.02 10.00 8.01
N LEU A 68 -13.78 10.37 7.65
CA LEU A 68 -13.37 11.78 7.52
C LEU A 68 -14.11 12.52 6.38
N ASP A 69 -14.57 11.82 5.35
CA ASP A 69 -15.32 12.43 4.23
C ASP A 69 -16.77 12.79 4.61
N VAL A 70 -17.31 12.19 5.67
CA VAL A 70 -18.70 12.41 6.12
C VAL A 70 -18.80 13.56 7.13
N ILE A 71 -17.69 13.98 7.73
CA ILE A 71 -17.67 15.03 8.76
C ILE A 71 -18.16 16.35 8.17
N ASN A 72 -19.23 16.90 8.75
CA ASN A 72 -19.81 18.16 8.31
C ASN A 72 -19.13 19.37 8.94
N SER A 73 -18.31 20.10 8.18
CA SER A 73 -17.58 21.27 8.66
C SER A 73 -18.46 22.49 8.98
N GLU A 74 -19.71 22.53 8.53
CA GLU A 74 -20.66 23.61 8.82
C GLU A 74 -21.02 23.71 10.31
N ARG A 75 -20.79 22.63 11.08
CA ARG A 75 -20.97 22.60 12.54
C ARG A 75 -19.63 22.35 13.21
N PRO A 76 -18.83 23.40 13.48
CA PRO A 76 -17.42 23.25 13.78
C PRO A 76 -17.18 22.43 15.05
N TYR A 77 -17.94 22.66 16.13
CA TYR A 77 -17.81 21.91 17.36
C TYR A 77 -18.04 20.40 17.17
N GLN A 78 -19.19 20.04 16.57
CA GLN A 78 -19.55 18.64 16.28
C GLN A 78 -18.50 17.97 15.39
N ALA A 79 -18.05 18.68 14.36
CA ALA A 79 -17.03 18.18 13.44
C ALA A 79 -15.69 17.90 14.12
N ILE A 80 -15.25 18.77 15.04
CA ILE A 80 -13.99 18.56 15.78
C ILE A 80 -14.11 17.38 16.75
N CYS A 81 -15.25 17.22 17.42
CA CYS A 81 -15.50 16.07 18.29
C CYS A 81 -15.44 14.74 17.51
N GLU A 82 -16.11 14.67 16.36
CA GLU A 82 -16.07 13.48 15.48
C GLU A 82 -14.65 13.22 14.97
N LEU A 83 -13.98 14.27 14.47
CA LEU A 83 -12.62 14.20 13.99
C LEU A 83 -11.67 13.66 15.07
N PHE A 84 -11.75 14.18 16.29
CA PHE A 84 -10.94 13.72 17.41
C PHE A 84 -11.22 12.27 17.76
N HIS A 85 -12.49 11.87 17.82
CA HIS A 85 -12.86 10.48 18.12
C HIS A 85 -12.27 9.51 17.08
N LEU A 86 -12.29 9.88 15.80
CA LEU A 86 -11.69 9.08 14.72
C LEU A 86 -10.17 9.02 14.85
N ILE A 87 -9.50 10.16 15.04
CA ILE A 87 -8.04 10.21 15.17
C ILE A 87 -7.58 9.43 16.40
N LYS A 88 -8.28 9.58 17.53
CA LYS A 88 -8.01 8.85 18.77
C LYS A 88 -8.14 7.35 18.54
N SER A 89 -9.21 6.91 17.87
CA SER A 89 -9.41 5.51 17.51
C SER A 89 -8.29 4.97 16.61
N VAL A 90 -7.86 5.75 15.61
CA VAL A 90 -6.71 5.38 14.75
C VAL A 90 -5.41 5.32 15.55
N ALA A 91 -5.16 6.29 16.43
CA ALA A 91 -3.95 6.30 17.27
C ALA A 91 -3.90 5.08 18.21
N ILE A 92 -5.02 4.66 18.79
CA ILE A 92 -5.14 3.45 19.63
C ILE A 92 -4.91 2.19 18.79
N TYR A 93 -5.48 2.13 17.59
CA TYR A 93 -5.29 1.01 16.68
C TYR A 93 -3.81 0.84 16.29
N LEU A 94 -3.09 1.95 16.14
CA LEU A 94 -1.66 1.96 15.80
C LEU A 94 -0.76 1.58 16.98
N ASP A 95 -1.03 2.11 18.16
CA ASP A 95 -0.34 1.75 19.40
C ASP A 95 -1.35 1.82 20.56
N PRO A 96 -1.71 0.68 21.19
CA PRO A 96 -2.66 0.63 22.29
C PRO A 96 -2.30 1.55 23.46
N LYS A 97 -1.02 1.89 23.65
CA LYS A 97 -0.58 2.84 24.70
C LYS A 97 -1.13 4.25 24.50
N ASN A 98 -1.59 4.59 23.29
CA ASN A 98 -2.23 5.87 23.02
C ASN A 98 -3.63 5.98 23.63
N ALA A 99 -4.21 4.91 24.20
CA ALA A 99 -5.51 4.96 24.87
C ALA A 99 -5.53 5.97 26.03
N SER A 100 -4.47 6.05 26.83
CA SER A 100 -4.36 6.99 27.94
C SER A 100 -3.90 8.40 27.53
N LYS A 101 -3.26 8.56 26.37
CA LYS A 101 -2.69 9.86 25.92
C LYS A 101 -3.75 10.80 25.37
N SER A 102 -3.81 12.03 25.85
CA SER A 102 -4.75 13.05 25.36
C SER A 102 -4.07 14.42 25.28
N GLY A 103 -4.68 15.38 24.59
CA GLY A 103 -4.14 16.73 24.46
C GLY A 103 -2.74 16.74 23.83
N ASP A 104 -1.78 17.31 24.55
CA ASP A 104 -0.40 17.49 24.09
C ASP A 104 0.33 16.15 23.82
N ASP A 105 0.12 15.12 24.63
CA ASP A 105 0.76 13.82 24.43
C ASP A 105 0.30 13.13 23.15
N LEU A 106 -0.99 13.27 22.83
CA LEU A 106 -1.55 12.76 21.59
C LEU A 106 -1.03 13.57 20.39
N LEU A 107 -0.94 14.90 20.53
CA LEU A 107 -0.36 15.77 19.51
C LEU A 107 1.10 15.42 19.22
N LEU A 108 1.90 15.13 20.25
CA LEU A 108 3.30 14.68 20.08
C LEU A 108 3.37 13.36 19.32
N PHE A 109 2.47 12.41 19.61
CA PHE A 109 2.38 11.16 18.84
C PHE A 109 2.06 11.40 17.36
N LEU A 110 1.14 12.31 17.06
CA LEU A 110 0.80 12.64 15.66
C LEU A 110 2.00 13.28 14.93
N ILE A 111 2.74 14.15 15.63
CA ILE A 111 3.94 14.80 15.09
C ILE A 111 5.07 13.80 14.89
N SER A 112 5.26 12.85 15.80
CA SER A 112 6.34 11.85 15.70
C SER A 112 6.09 10.80 14.61
N THR A 113 4.83 10.52 14.31
CA THR A 113 4.41 9.53 13.29
C THR A 113 4.18 10.13 11.91
N LYS A 114 4.25 11.46 11.77
CA LYS A 114 4.14 12.13 10.47
C LYS A 114 5.33 11.78 9.57
N THR A 115 5.09 11.66 8.28
CA THR A 115 6.15 11.51 7.28
C THR A 115 6.41 12.81 6.54
N ASN A 116 7.46 12.84 5.71
CA ASN A 116 7.79 14.03 4.89
C ASN A 116 6.68 14.39 3.89
N ASN A 117 5.76 13.47 3.59
CA ASN A 117 4.61 13.73 2.73
C ASN A 117 3.48 14.51 3.44
N CYS A 118 3.58 14.71 4.76
CA CYS A 118 2.65 15.55 5.53
C CYS A 118 3.12 17.01 5.48
N ILE A 119 2.90 17.68 4.34
CA ILE A 119 3.47 19.00 4.03
C ILE A 119 2.89 20.13 4.90
N HIS A 120 1.62 20.02 5.29
CA HIS A 120 0.90 21.07 6.03
C HIS A 120 0.31 20.51 7.34
N PHE A 121 1.13 20.46 8.40
CA PHE A 121 0.68 20.09 9.74
C PHE A 121 0.70 21.30 10.68
N HIS A 122 -0.46 21.89 10.93
CA HIS A 122 -0.66 23.03 11.81
C HIS A 122 -0.79 22.58 13.28
N SER A 123 0.35 22.44 13.97
CA SER A 123 0.39 22.01 15.38
C SER A 123 -0.39 22.95 16.31
N VAL A 124 -0.31 24.27 16.11
CA VAL A 124 -1.00 25.27 16.94
C VAL A 124 -2.52 25.14 16.82
N LEU A 125 -3.02 25.01 15.60
CA LEU A 125 -4.45 24.88 15.32
C LEU A 125 -4.99 23.54 15.83
N THR A 126 -4.21 22.47 15.67
CA THR A 126 -4.50 21.15 16.25
C THR A 126 -4.59 21.20 17.77
N LYS A 127 -3.61 21.86 18.43
CA LYS A 127 -3.60 22.04 19.89
C LYS A 127 -4.83 22.81 20.37
N ARG A 128 -5.18 23.90 19.68
CA ARG A 128 -6.39 24.67 19.99
C ARG A 128 -7.64 23.80 19.87
N ALA A 129 -7.81 23.12 18.74
CA ALA A 129 -8.97 22.25 18.51
C ALA A 129 -9.09 21.16 19.59
N PHE A 130 -7.97 20.57 20.02
CA PHE A 130 -7.99 19.55 21.07
C PHE A 130 -8.38 20.10 22.44
N ASN A 131 -8.05 21.36 22.74
CA ASN A 131 -8.48 22.01 23.97
C ASN A 131 -9.97 22.37 23.93
N GLU A 132 -10.47 22.83 22.79
CA GLU A 132 -11.88 23.23 22.64
C GLU A 132 -12.87 22.07 22.76
N ILE A 133 -12.45 20.83 22.52
CA ILE A 133 -13.31 19.64 22.73
C ILE A 133 -13.79 19.53 24.18
N TRP A 134 -13.00 20.00 25.14
CA TRP A 134 -13.33 19.95 26.56
C TRP A 134 -14.13 21.15 27.04
N GLN A 135 -14.42 22.10 26.15
CA GLN A 135 -15.22 23.29 26.42
C GLN A 135 -16.67 23.08 25.93
N PRO A 136 -17.65 23.82 26.50
CA PRO A 136 -19.03 23.77 26.03
C PRO A 136 -19.13 24.30 24.60
N GLU A 137 -20.07 23.76 23.82
CA GLU A 137 -20.29 24.12 22.40
C GLU A 137 -20.47 25.64 22.19
N ALA A 138 -21.08 26.33 23.15
CA ALA A 138 -21.32 27.77 23.11
C ALA A 138 -20.02 28.61 23.13
N GLU A 139 -18.90 28.04 23.59
CA GLU A 139 -17.60 28.70 23.67
C GLU A 139 -16.68 28.30 22.51
N CYS A 140 -17.15 27.48 21.55
CA CYS A 140 -16.35 27.06 20.41
C CYS A 140 -15.97 28.28 19.55
N THR A 141 -14.67 28.46 19.34
CA THR A 141 -14.14 29.61 18.58
C THR A 141 -13.71 29.23 17.17
N LEU A 142 -13.72 27.93 16.84
CA LEU A 142 -13.35 27.45 15.51
C LEU A 142 -14.40 27.83 14.45
N VAL A 143 -13.88 28.29 13.31
CA VAL A 143 -14.65 28.61 12.10
C VAL A 143 -14.65 27.39 11.17
N PRO A 144 -15.69 27.15 10.36
CA PRO A 144 -15.76 26.01 9.42
C PRO A 144 -14.50 25.83 8.54
N GLU A 145 -13.89 26.91 8.08
CA GLU A 145 -12.64 26.86 7.30
C GLU A 145 -11.47 26.24 8.07
N GLN A 146 -11.34 26.54 9.37
CA GLN A 146 -10.29 25.97 10.22
C GLN A 146 -10.52 24.47 10.43
N VAL A 147 -11.77 24.05 10.51
CA VAL A 147 -12.14 22.63 10.59
C VAL A 147 -11.80 21.90 9.29
N LEU A 148 -12.06 22.50 8.12
CA LEU A 148 -11.64 21.93 6.83
C LEU A 148 -10.12 21.75 6.73
N VAL A 149 -9.35 22.72 7.22
CA VAL A 149 -7.88 22.62 7.29
C VAL A 149 -7.47 21.43 8.16
N LEU A 150 -8.10 21.23 9.32
CA LEU A 150 -7.84 20.07 10.18
C LEU A 150 -8.19 18.75 9.49
N ILE A 151 -9.38 18.66 8.87
CA ILE A 151 -9.81 17.45 8.16
C ILE A 151 -8.79 17.09 7.08
N ASN A 152 -8.38 18.06 6.25
CA ASN A 152 -7.40 17.83 5.19
C ASN A 152 -6.02 17.45 5.74
N GLN A 153 -5.57 18.09 6.81
CA GLN A 153 -4.34 17.71 7.51
C GLN A 153 -4.39 16.26 7.98
N PHE A 154 -5.49 15.85 8.63
CA PHE A 154 -5.62 14.49 9.14
C PHE A 154 -5.86 13.45 8.06
N LYS A 155 -6.49 13.81 6.93
CA LYS A 155 -6.48 12.97 5.71
C LYS A 155 -5.05 12.73 5.22
N GLY A 156 -4.25 13.79 5.14
CA GLY A 156 -2.82 13.71 4.79
C GLY A 156 -2.01 12.83 5.75
N TRP A 157 -2.27 12.96 7.05
CA TRP A 157 -1.63 12.12 8.08
C TRP A 157 -2.09 10.66 7.99
N ILE A 158 -3.39 10.35 7.90
CA ILE A 158 -3.90 8.97 7.81
C ILE A 158 -3.33 8.25 6.58
N THR A 159 -3.21 8.95 5.45
CA THR A 159 -2.67 8.41 4.20
C THR A 159 -1.18 8.08 4.27
N HIS A 160 -0.38 8.91 4.95
CA HIS A 160 1.08 8.82 4.85
C HIS A 160 1.82 8.55 6.16
N HIS A 161 1.15 8.51 7.32
CA HIS A 161 1.83 8.25 8.58
C HIS A 161 2.53 6.90 8.55
N SER A 162 3.68 6.85 9.23
CA SER A 162 4.45 5.63 9.38
C SER A 162 4.68 5.41 10.86
N VAL A 163 4.16 4.30 11.37
CA VAL A 163 4.56 3.80 12.68
C VAL A 163 5.71 2.84 12.42
N VAL A 164 6.90 3.19 12.89
CA VAL A 164 8.01 2.26 12.92
C VAL A 164 7.62 1.17 13.90
N ASN A 165 7.14 0.05 13.37
CA ASN A 165 6.87 -1.14 14.17
C ASN A 165 8.24 -1.75 14.52
N ASP A 166 8.70 -1.59 15.77
CA ASP A 166 9.93 -2.22 16.31
C ASP A 166 9.89 -3.77 16.32
N THR A 167 8.90 -4.40 15.68
CA THR A 167 8.73 -5.86 15.60
C THR A 167 9.57 -6.52 14.51
N GLN A 168 10.85 -6.13 14.35
CA GLN A 168 11.84 -6.82 13.50
C GLN A 168 13.25 -6.89 14.12
N ASN A 169 13.39 -6.88 15.45
CA ASN A 169 14.68 -7.13 16.11
C ASN A 169 14.59 -8.17 17.25
N ASN A 170 13.88 -9.29 17.02
CA ASN A 170 13.86 -10.39 18.00
C ASN A 170 13.95 -11.80 17.39
N ASP A 171 14.36 -11.93 16.13
CA ASP A 171 14.63 -13.22 15.48
C ASP A 171 16.13 -13.47 15.24
N GLY A 172 17.01 -12.66 15.83
CA GLY A 172 18.47 -12.71 15.61
C GLY A 172 19.33 -13.13 16.81
N VAL A 173 18.76 -13.42 17.99
CA VAL A 173 19.52 -13.86 19.17
C VAL A 173 18.94 -15.17 19.70
N LYS A 174 19.00 -16.21 18.86
CA LYS A 174 19.20 -17.58 19.31
C LYS A 174 20.29 -18.15 18.43
N ASN A 175 21.46 -18.31 19.03
CA ASN A 175 22.57 -19.22 18.70
C ASN A 175 23.85 -18.52 19.13
N ASN A 176 24.34 -18.86 20.31
CA ASN A 176 25.64 -19.52 20.45
C ASN A 176 25.75 -20.04 21.88
N ASP A 177 26.06 -21.33 21.92
CA ASP A 177 26.46 -22.12 23.09
C ASP A 177 27.64 -21.48 23.85
#